data_AF-A0A1F7IFX0-F1
#
_entry.id   AF-A0A1F7IFX0-F1
#
_cell.length_a   1.000
_cell.length_b   1.000
_cell.length_c   1.000
_cell.angle_alpha   90.00
_cell.angle_beta   90.00
_cell.angle_gamma   90.00
#
_symmetry.space_group_name_H-M   'P 1'
#
loop_
_entity.id
_entity.type
_entity.pdbx_description
1 polymer ?
#
loop_
_entity_poly.entity_id
_entity_poly.type
_entity_poly.pdbx_seq_one_letter_code
_entity_poly.pdbx_strand_id
1 'polypeptide(L)'
;MESIGEVLNKKHSNGLTVNSNTDNSKLLTNIINTVNSINTVNSKENKKELTLTEKIEAVLAEFNTKPEGIALHIAQILDDEKSKDYYLLLVLNNSISRLIEAAHLTKDVALRGKIRTKKAIYFLGILRKWKFRTKFKVNRM
;
A
#
# COMPACT_ATOMS: atom_id res chain seq x y z
N MET A 1 -0.40 71.24 6.81
CA MET A 1 0.58 70.87 7.85
C MET A 1 0.21 69.49 8.34
N GLU A 2 1.22 68.63 8.34
CA GLU A 2 1.14 67.18 8.26
C GLU A 2 0.80 66.50 9.59
N SER A 3 0.11 65.36 9.45
CA SER A 3 0.37 64.11 10.17
C SER A 3 -0.44 63.06 9.39
N ILE A 4 0.05 62.31 8.39
CA ILE A 4 1.29 61.53 8.18
C ILE A 4 1.50 60.47 9.26
N GLY A 5 0.78 59.36 9.05
CA GLY A 5 0.97 58.05 9.65
C GLY A 5 -0.39 57.39 9.84
N GLU A 6 -0.91 56.46 9.05
CA GLU A 6 -0.33 55.52 8.09
C GLU A 6 -1.47 55.03 7.16
N VAL A 7 -1.20 54.98 5.84
CA VAL A 7 -1.41 53.80 4.95
C VAL A 7 -2.86 53.23 4.86
N LEU A 8 -3.57 53.14 3.74
CA LEU A 8 -3.29 53.29 2.32
C LEU A 8 -4.64 53.46 1.58
N ASN A 9 -4.62 54.38 0.63
CA ASN A 9 -5.65 54.66 -0.35
C ASN A 9 -5.32 53.85 -1.62
N LYS A 10 -6.25 53.07 -2.17
CA LYS A 10 -6.41 52.94 -3.65
C LYS A 10 -7.71 52.23 -4.04
N LYS A 11 -8.66 53.07 -4.47
CA LYS A 11 -9.65 52.77 -5.50
C LYS A 11 -8.94 52.59 -6.85
N HIS A 12 -9.34 51.59 -7.62
CA HIS A 12 -9.37 51.58 -9.09
C HIS A 12 -10.70 50.91 -9.45
N SER A 13 -11.81 51.66 -9.53
CA SER A 13 -12.43 52.10 -10.80
C SER A 13 -12.22 51.19 -12.01
N ASN A 14 -13.36 50.65 -12.46
CA ASN A 14 -13.86 50.59 -13.82
C ASN A 14 -13.16 49.69 -14.85
N GLY A 15 -13.92 48.66 -15.23
CA GLY A 15 -14.32 48.48 -16.61
C GLY A 15 -13.38 47.64 -17.46
N LEU A 16 -13.75 46.38 -17.68
CA LEU A 16 -13.41 45.69 -18.92
C LEU A 16 -14.45 44.59 -19.18
N THR A 17 -15.43 44.98 -19.98
CA THR A 17 -16.19 44.11 -20.87
C THR A 17 -15.24 43.40 -21.84
N VAL A 18 -15.41 42.08 -21.91
CA VAL A 18 -15.29 41.19 -23.08
C VAL A 18 -14.30 41.58 -24.18
N ASN A 19 -13.25 40.76 -24.35
CA ASN A 19 -12.90 40.27 -25.68
C ASN A 19 -12.38 38.84 -25.63
N SER A 20 -12.72 38.14 -26.71
CA SER A 20 -12.77 36.70 -26.90
C SER A 20 -11.43 36.08 -27.30
N ASN A 21 -11.44 34.75 -27.27
CA ASN A 21 -10.53 33.80 -27.92
C ASN A 21 -9.18 33.58 -27.22
N THR A 22 -9.04 32.43 -26.56
CA THR A 22 -8.51 31.21 -27.19
C THR A 22 -8.16 30.21 -26.08
N ASP A 23 -8.78 29.03 -26.16
CA ASP A 23 -8.36 27.73 -25.64
C ASP A 23 -8.13 27.48 -24.14
N ASN A 24 -8.75 26.36 -23.70
CA ASN A 24 -8.42 25.53 -22.53
C ASN A 24 -9.06 25.82 -21.16
N SER A 25 -10.39 25.96 -21.07
CA SER A 25 -11.08 25.75 -19.78
C SER A 25 -12.46 25.08 -19.81
N LYS A 26 -12.82 24.39 -20.91
CA LYS A 26 -14.03 23.55 -20.98
C LYS A 26 -13.98 22.25 -20.15
N LEU A 27 -12.95 22.06 -19.31
CA LEU A 27 -12.71 20.83 -18.56
C LEU A 27 -12.94 20.92 -17.04
N LEU A 28 -13.25 22.10 -16.48
CA LEU A 28 -13.29 22.28 -15.02
C LEU A 28 -14.68 22.42 -14.41
N THR A 29 -15.72 22.61 -15.22
CA THR A 29 -17.10 22.76 -14.72
C THR A 29 -17.91 21.46 -14.65
N ASN A 30 -17.38 20.34 -15.17
CA ASN A 30 -18.00 19.02 -15.02
C ASN A 30 -17.43 18.18 -13.86
N ILE A 31 -16.44 18.68 -13.11
CA ILE A 31 -15.82 17.95 -11.99
C ILE A 31 -16.47 18.32 -10.64
N ILE A 32 -17.05 19.50 -10.52
CA ILE A 32 -17.54 20.01 -9.22
C ILE A 32 -18.94 19.46 -8.87
N ASN A 33 -19.71 18.96 -9.85
CA ASN A 33 -21.05 18.39 -9.60
C ASN A 33 -21.08 16.87 -9.38
N THR A 34 -19.94 16.18 -9.40
CA THR A 34 -19.88 14.72 -9.20
C THR A 34 -19.59 14.30 -7.75
N VAL A 35 -19.34 15.26 -6.85
CA VAL A 35 -18.89 14.96 -5.47
C VAL A 35 -20.05 14.76 -4.49
N ASN A 36 -21.30 15.10 -4.86
CA ASN A 36 -22.45 15.03 -3.94
C ASN A 36 -23.38 13.82 -4.14
N SER A 37 -22.93 12.76 -4.84
CA SER A 37 -23.73 11.55 -5.02
C SER A 37 -23.00 10.25 -4.69
N ILE A 38 -21.98 10.29 -3.83
CA ILE A 38 -21.55 9.08 -3.13
C ILE A 38 -22.41 8.98 -1.88
N ASN A 39 -23.62 8.50 -2.12
CA ASN A 39 -24.50 7.97 -1.10
C ASN A 39 -23.66 7.16 -0.10
N THR A 40 -23.90 7.47 1.15
CA THR A 40 -23.59 6.74 2.36
C THR A 40 -24.00 5.27 2.18
N VAL A 41 -23.15 4.46 1.54
CA VAL A 41 -23.30 3.02 1.61
C VAL A 41 -22.70 2.63 2.95
N ASN A 42 -23.57 2.64 3.95
CA ASN A 42 -23.37 2.01 5.23
C ASN A 42 -23.33 0.49 5.04
N SER A 43 -22.38 0.00 4.25
CA SER A 43 -22.06 -1.41 4.19
C SER A 43 -21.22 -1.70 5.41
N LYS A 44 -21.90 -2.08 6.50
CA LYS A 44 -21.33 -3.09 7.40
C LYS A 44 -21.12 -4.35 6.56
N GLU A 45 -20.10 -4.35 5.70
CA GLU A 45 -19.54 -5.57 5.19
C GLU A 45 -19.04 -6.30 6.44
N ASN A 46 -19.84 -7.24 6.91
CA ASN A 46 -19.31 -8.43 7.55
C ASN A 46 -18.39 -9.09 6.51
N LYS A 47 -17.18 -8.54 6.33
CA LYS A 47 -16.11 -9.20 5.60
C LYS A 47 -15.84 -10.45 6.40
N LYS A 48 -16.45 -11.55 5.97
CA LYS A 48 -16.20 -12.87 6.50
C LYS A 48 -14.69 -13.03 6.47
N GLU A 49 -14.09 -13.11 7.66
CA GLU A 49 -12.64 -13.23 7.74
C GLU A 49 -12.26 -14.55 7.06
N LEU A 50 -11.49 -14.46 5.99
CA LEU A 50 -11.02 -15.64 5.26
C LEU A 50 -10.20 -16.52 6.21
N THR A 51 -10.44 -17.83 6.14
CA THR A 51 -9.61 -18.83 6.80
C THR A 51 -8.18 -18.80 6.23
N LEU A 52 -7.22 -19.37 6.96
CA LEU A 52 -5.82 -19.40 6.52
C LEU A 52 -5.65 -20.10 5.16
N THR A 53 -6.39 -21.20 4.95
CA THR A 53 -6.39 -21.93 3.69
C THR A 53 -6.94 -21.08 2.55
N GLU A 54 -8.09 -20.42 2.75
CA GLU A 54 -8.68 -19.52 1.75
C GLU A 54 -7.75 -18.33 1.44
N LYS A 55 -7.03 -17.80 2.45
CA LYS A 55 -6.01 -16.76 2.25
C LYS A 55 -4.87 -17.26 1.36
N ILE A 56 -4.37 -18.48 1.59
CA ILE A 56 -3.32 -19.09 0.76
C ILE A 56 -3.81 -19.29 -0.68
N GLU A 57 -5.00 -19.85 -0.87
CA GLU A 57 -5.58 -20.07 -2.19
C GLU A 57 -5.81 -18.76 -2.95
N ALA A 58 -6.31 -17.72 -2.28
CA ALA A 58 -6.50 -16.40 -2.86
C ALA A 58 -5.18 -15.79 -3.37
N VAL A 59 -4.10 -15.89 -2.59
CA VAL A 59 -2.77 -15.40 -3.00
C VAL A 59 -2.24 -16.17 -4.20
N LEU A 60 -2.40 -17.50 -4.20
CA LEU A 60 -1.97 -18.34 -5.33
C LEU A 60 -2.73 -17.99 -6.62
N ALA A 61 -4.03 -17.73 -6.50
CA ALA A 61 -4.89 -17.32 -7.62
C ALA A 61 -4.57 -15.90 -8.11
N GLU A 62 -4.39 -14.93 -7.21
CA GLU A 62 -4.08 -13.53 -7.54
C GLU A 62 -2.78 -13.40 -8.33
N PHE A 63 -1.73 -14.08 -7.88
CA PHE A 63 -0.41 -13.99 -8.52
C PHE A 63 -0.20 -15.03 -9.62
N ASN A 64 -1.20 -15.88 -9.91
CA ASN A 64 -1.11 -16.96 -10.89
C ASN A 64 0.21 -17.76 -10.76
N THR A 65 0.62 -18.04 -9.52
CA THR A 65 1.90 -18.69 -9.14
C THR A 65 3.21 -17.95 -9.49
N LYS A 66 3.17 -16.67 -9.91
CA LYS A 66 4.39 -15.89 -10.19
C LYS A 66 5.21 -15.65 -8.92
N PRO A 67 6.47 -16.14 -8.85
CA PRO A 67 7.31 -16.03 -7.65
C PRO A 67 7.51 -14.60 -7.15
N GLU A 68 7.62 -13.62 -8.05
CA GLU A 68 7.87 -12.21 -7.71
C GLU A 68 6.68 -11.57 -7.01
N GLY A 69 5.46 -11.93 -7.43
CA GLY A 69 4.22 -11.45 -6.82
C GLY A 69 4.05 -11.99 -5.40
N ILE A 70 4.31 -13.29 -5.23
CA ILE A 70 4.29 -13.94 -3.91
C ILE A 70 5.37 -13.35 -2.99
N ALA A 71 6.57 -13.12 -3.51
CA ALA A 71 7.66 -12.52 -2.75
C ALA A 71 7.30 -11.10 -2.26
N LEU A 72 6.70 -10.28 -3.13
CA LEU A 72 6.20 -8.96 -2.77
C LEU A 72 5.11 -9.06 -1.70
N HIS A 73 4.16 -9.99 -1.86
CA HIS A 73 3.09 -10.20 -0.90
C HIS A 73 3.61 -10.58 0.50
N ILE A 74 4.58 -11.49 0.57
CA ILE A 74 5.27 -11.83 1.83
C ILE A 74 5.95 -10.60 2.42
N ALA A 75 6.65 -9.80 1.59
CA ALA A 75 7.33 -8.60 2.04
C ALA A 75 6.35 -7.57 2.64
N GLN A 76 5.18 -7.40 2.04
CA GLN A 76 4.10 -6.54 2.53
C GLN A 76 3.51 -7.04 3.86
N ILE A 77 3.26 -8.34 4.00
CA ILE A 77 2.78 -8.92 5.27
C ILE A 77 3.76 -8.64 6.42
N LEU A 78 5.06 -8.72 6.12
CA LEU A 78 6.15 -8.57 7.09
C LEU A 78 6.61 -7.11 7.29
N ASP A 79 6.01 -6.15 6.60
CA ASP A 79 6.44 -4.73 6.54
C ASP A 79 7.94 -4.57 6.20
N ASP A 80 8.45 -5.35 5.23
CA ASP A 80 9.88 -5.42 4.89
C ASP A 80 10.13 -5.47 3.36
N GLU A 81 9.49 -4.57 2.61
CA GLU A 81 9.58 -4.51 1.14
C GLU A 81 11.01 -4.37 0.60
N LYS A 82 11.91 -3.75 1.36
CA LYS A 82 13.33 -3.62 1.01
C LYS A 82 14.07 -4.96 0.86
N SER A 83 13.52 -6.04 1.45
CA SER A 83 14.09 -7.38 1.39
C SER A 83 13.36 -8.28 0.38
N LYS A 84 12.56 -7.71 -0.53
CA LYS A 84 11.79 -8.44 -1.56
C LYS A 84 12.64 -9.49 -2.30
N ASP A 85 13.86 -9.15 -2.70
CA ASP A 85 14.73 -10.07 -3.45
C ASP A 85 15.14 -11.30 -2.63
N TYR A 86 15.30 -11.14 -1.31
CA TYR A 86 15.53 -12.27 -0.42
C TYR A 86 14.27 -13.16 -0.32
N TYR A 87 13.08 -12.56 -0.26
CA TYR A 87 11.83 -13.33 -0.27
C TYR A 87 11.61 -14.04 -1.61
N LEU A 88 12.05 -13.46 -2.72
CA LEU A 88 12.05 -14.14 -4.02
C LEU A 88 12.92 -15.39 -3.99
N LEU A 89 14.14 -15.32 -3.45
CA LEU A 89 14.98 -16.50 -3.28
C LEU A 89 14.32 -17.56 -2.39
N LEU A 90 13.63 -17.16 -1.33
CA LEU A 90 12.86 -18.10 -0.49
C LEU A 90 11.77 -18.82 -1.29
N VAL A 91 10.96 -18.06 -2.04
CA VAL A 91 9.86 -18.57 -2.85
C VAL A 91 10.35 -19.55 -3.92
N LEU A 92 11.47 -19.23 -4.59
CA LEU A 92 12.05 -20.08 -5.64
C LEU A 92 12.63 -21.40 -5.11
N ASN A 93 12.97 -21.49 -3.81
CA ASN A 93 13.69 -22.63 -3.24
C ASN A 93 12.89 -23.44 -2.22
N ASN A 94 11.66 -23.05 -1.90
CA ASN A 94 10.87 -23.68 -0.85
C ASN A 94 9.38 -23.77 -1.21
N SER A 95 8.62 -24.49 -0.38
CA SER A 95 7.16 -24.59 -0.54
C SER A 95 6.49 -23.23 -0.33
N ILE A 96 5.84 -22.75 -1.38
CA ILE A 96 5.12 -21.46 -1.43
C ILE A 96 4.02 -21.39 -0.35
N SER A 97 3.16 -22.41 -0.29
CA SER A 97 2.03 -22.44 0.65
C SER A 97 2.49 -22.33 2.10
N ARG A 98 3.57 -23.03 2.45
CA ARG A 98 4.17 -22.98 3.79
C ARG A 98 4.87 -21.65 4.09
N LEU A 99 5.45 -20.98 3.09
CA LEU A 99 6.01 -19.64 3.27
C LEU A 99 4.91 -18.61 3.56
N ILE A 100 3.81 -18.68 2.82
CA ILE A 100 2.63 -17.82 3.03
C ILE A 100 2.03 -18.09 4.43
N GLU A 101 1.91 -19.37 4.81
CA GLU A 101 1.47 -19.79 6.15
C GLU A 101 2.34 -19.16 7.24
N ALA A 102 3.67 -19.24 7.13
CA ALA A 102 4.59 -18.64 8.09
C ALA A 102 4.46 -17.11 8.16
N ALA A 103 4.23 -16.44 7.02
CA ALA A 103 4.04 -14.99 6.96
C ALA A 103 2.75 -14.57 7.68
N HIS A 104 1.63 -15.27 7.43
CA HIS A 104 0.37 -15.01 8.11
C HIS A 104 0.42 -15.32 9.60
N LEU A 105 1.04 -16.43 10.01
CA LEU A 105 1.27 -16.71 11.43
C LEU A 105 2.07 -15.59 12.10
N THR A 106 3.10 -15.07 11.42
CA THR A 106 3.88 -13.93 11.92
C THR A 106 3.01 -12.69 12.08
N LYS A 107 2.16 -12.37 11.09
CA LYS A 107 1.20 -11.25 11.16
C LYS A 107 0.26 -11.41 12.35
N ASP A 108 -0.34 -12.57 12.52
CA ASP A 108 -1.33 -12.83 13.59
C ASP A 108 -0.70 -12.78 14.99
N VAL A 109 0.54 -13.23 15.13
CA VAL A 109 1.27 -13.14 16.41
C VAL A 109 1.71 -11.70 16.69
N ALA A 110 2.06 -10.93 15.64
CA ALA A 110 2.37 -9.50 15.76
C ALA A 110 1.14 -8.69 16.19
N LEU A 111 -0.02 -8.92 15.56
CA LEU A 111 -1.28 -8.27 15.91
C LEU A 111 -1.71 -8.54 17.36
N ARG A 112 -1.35 -9.71 17.90
CA ARG A 112 -1.58 -10.08 19.31
C ARG A 112 -0.56 -9.48 20.29
N GLY A 113 0.38 -8.64 19.82
CA GLY A 113 1.42 -8.03 20.65
C GLY A 113 2.45 -9.02 21.22
N LYS A 114 2.53 -10.24 20.66
CA LYS A 114 3.39 -11.32 21.17
C LYS A 114 4.79 -11.32 20.57
N ILE A 115 5.10 -10.40 19.67
CA ILE A 115 6.43 -10.25 19.05
C ILE A 115 7.08 -8.97 19.57
N ARG A 116 8.26 -9.09 20.21
CA ARG A 116 9.09 -7.95 20.65
C ARG A 116 10.14 -7.52 19.61
N THR A 117 10.30 -8.30 18.54
CA THR A 117 11.26 -8.10 17.45
C THR A 117 10.55 -7.70 16.15
N LYS A 118 11.32 -7.41 15.09
CA LYS A 118 10.75 -7.17 13.75
C LYS A 118 10.06 -8.44 13.22
N LYS A 119 8.93 -8.28 12.53
CA LYS A 119 8.19 -9.38 11.88
C LYS A 119 9.11 -10.29 11.05
N ALA A 120 9.97 -9.70 10.21
CA ALA A 120 10.94 -10.45 9.39
C ALA A 120 11.88 -11.36 10.20
N ILE A 121 12.33 -10.92 11.39
CA ILE A 121 13.21 -11.73 12.27
C ILE A 121 12.43 -12.91 12.85
N TYR A 122 11.20 -12.67 13.29
CA TYR A 122 10.33 -13.72 13.83
C TYR A 122 9.97 -14.75 12.75
N PHE A 123 9.59 -14.27 11.56
CA PHE A 123 9.34 -15.09 10.39
C PHE A 123 10.54 -15.99 10.07
N LEU A 124 11.76 -15.44 10.05
CA LEU A 124 12.97 -16.24 9.85
C LEU A 124 13.17 -17.31 10.93
N GLY A 125 12.76 -17.02 12.17
CA GLY A 125 12.73 -17.99 13.27
C GLY A 125 11.78 -19.17 13.00
N ILE A 126 10.57 -18.90 12.50
CA ILE A 126 9.61 -19.92 12.07
C ILE A 126 10.24 -20.79 10.97
N LEU A 127 10.80 -20.16 9.93
CA LEU A 127 11.40 -20.86 8.79
C LEU A 127 12.51 -21.82 9.24
N ARG A 128 13.39 -21.37 10.14
CA ARG A 128 14.45 -22.22 10.71
C ARG A 128 13.88 -23.40 11.49
N LYS A 129 12.85 -23.17 12.32
CA LYS A 129 12.18 -24.24 13.08
C LYS A 129 11.53 -25.26 12.16
N TRP A 130 10.98 -24.81 11.03
CA TRP A 130 10.37 -25.66 10.01
C TRP A 130 11.38 -26.25 9.00
N LYS A 131 12.68 -26.07 9.23
CA LYS A 131 13.79 -26.60 8.40
C LYS A 131 13.78 -26.09 6.95
N PHE A 132 13.31 -24.87 6.72
CA PHE A 132 13.38 -24.22 5.41
C PHE A 132 14.82 -23.83 5.06
N ARG A 133 15.14 -23.86 3.76
CA ARG A 133 16.39 -23.31 3.26
C ARG A 133 16.31 -21.78 3.28
N THR A 134 17.12 -21.16 4.13
CA THR A 134 17.13 -19.70 4.37
C THR A 134 18.49 -19.05 4.06
N LYS A 135 19.49 -19.84 3.68
CA LYS A 135 20.80 -19.36 3.26
C LYS A 135 21.02 -19.73 1.80
N PHE A 136 21.23 -18.71 0.99
CA PHE A 136 21.48 -18.85 -0.44
C PHE A 136 22.90 -18.39 -0.71
N LYS A 137 23.67 -19.20 -1.43
CA LYS A 137 24.99 -18.77 -1.91
C LYS A 137 24.73 -17.78 -3.04
N VAL A 138 25.22 -16.56 -2.90
CA VAL A 138 25.29 -15.64 -4.03
C VAL A 138 26.41 -16.16 -4.91
N ASN A 139 26.08 -16.79 -6.04
CA ASN A 139 27.07 -16.94 -7.10
C ASN A 139 27.34 -15.53 -7.63
N ARG A 140 28.44 -14.92 -7.19
CA ARG A 140 28.97 -13.74 -7.86
C ARG A 140 29.42 -14.22 -9.23
N MET A 141 28.64 -13.89 -10.26
CA MET A 141 29.12 -13.92 -11.64
C MET A 141 30.02 -12.71 -11.87
#